data_AF-A0A382B4M9-F1
#
_entry.id   AF-A0A382B4M9-F1
#
_cell.length_a   1.000
_cell.length_b   1.000
_cell.length_c   1.000
_cell.angle_alpha   90.00
_cell.angle_beta   90.00
_cell.angle_gamma   90.00
#
_symmetry.space_group_name_H-M   'P 1'
#
loop_
_entity.id
_entity.type
_entity.pdbx_description
1 polymer ?
#
loop_
_entity_poly.entity_id
_entity_poly.type
_entity_poly.pdbx_seq_one_letter_code
_entity_poly.pdbx_strand_id
1 'polypeptide(L)'
;GMQLLFQLRTHANLYAAEGHHDEEPMLSQHDAMGLLLVATLMVAWMAEILVGSIEHAAGEYGMPTLFIGIILVPVFGNAAEHFTAVTVAGKNKMDLSVGIAVGSSLQIALFVAPIMVLMGWALGVPLTLEFGIFETVATFLAVLVTNFIIQDGESNWLEGAMLLVTYAILALAFFFL
;
A
#
# COMPACT_ATOMS: atom_id res chain seq x y z
N GLY A 1 -15.72 7.28 3.26
CA GLY A 1 -16.69 8.39 3.08
C GLY A 1 -16.17 9.70 3.65
N MET A 2 -16.15 9.85 4.97
CA MET A 2 -15.74 11.10 5.64
C MET A 2 -14.28 11.50 5.40
N GLN A 3 -13.37 10.54 5.23
CA GLN A 3 -11.96 10.81 4.88
C GLN A 3 -11.81 11.46 3.51
N LEU A 4 -12.54 10.99 2.48
CA LEU A 4 -12.51 11.60 1.15
C LEU A 4 -13.09 13.03 1.20
N LEU A 5 -14.14 13.25 2.00
CA LEU A 5 -14.68 14.59 2.24
C LEU A 5 -13.65 15.48 2.97
N PHE A 6 -12.89 14.91 3.90
CA PHE A 6 -11.82 15.61 4.61
C PHE A 6 -10.68 16.00 3.67
N GLN A 7 -10.15 15.05 2.90
CA GLN A 7 -9.08 15.27 1.94
C GLN A 7 -9.47 16.18 0.78
N LEU A 8 -10.63 15.98 0.15
CA LEU A 8 -10.98 16.67 -1.10
C LEU A 8 -11.73 17.99 -0.88
N ARG A 9 -12.25 18.24 0.33
CA ARG A 9 -13.07 19.43 0.60
C ARG A 9 -12.64 20.22 1.81
N THR A 10 -12.62 19.64 3.01
CA THR A 10 -12.44 20.44 4.23
C THR A 10 -10.98 20.81 4.48
N HIS A 11 -10.05 19.94 4.11
CA HIS A 11 -8.61 20.13 4.31
C HIS A 11 -7.83 19.94 3.01
N ALA A 12 -8.45 20.23 1.86
CA ALA A 12 -7.83 20.13 0.55
C ALA A 12 -6.50 20.91 0.47
N ASN A 13 -6.38 22.04 1.15
CA ASN A 13 -5.16 22.83 1.18
C ASN A 13 -3.97 22.15 1.89
N LEU A 14 -4.22 21.17 2.77
CA LEU A 14 -3.16 20.37 3.42
C LEU A 14 -2.69 19.19 2.56
N TYR A 15 -3.51 18.75 1.60
CA TYR A 15 -3.21 17.64 0.69
C TYR A 15 -2.92 18.09 -0.75
N ALA A 16 -3.23 19.35 -1.08
CA ALA A 16 -2.78 20.01 -2.29
C ALA A 16 -1.27 20.19 -2.16
N ALA A 17 -0.51 19.29 -2.77
CA ALA A 17 0.94 19.30 -2.70
C ALA A 17 1.49 20.70 -3.06
N GLU A 18 2.28 21.30 -2.17
CA GLU A 18 3.06 22.52 -2.40
C GLU A 18 4.19 22.32 -3.46
N GLY A 19 3.91 21.65 -4.58
CA GLY A 19 4.94 21.30 -5.55
C GLY A 19 4.49 20.86 -6.94
N HIS A 20 3.20 20.85 -7.27
CA HIS A 20 2.70 20.54 -8.62
C HIS A 20 2.29 21.80 -9.41
N HIS A 21 3.03 22.91 -9.25
CA HIS A 21 2.75 24.14 -9.99
C HIS A 21 3.53 24.27 -11.32
N ASP A 22 4.48 23.36 -11.63
CA ASP A 22 5.34 23.46 -12.81
C ASP A 22 5.38 22.18 -13.69
N GLU A 23 4.41 21.29 -13.58
CA GLU A 23 4.30 20.15 -14.51
C GLU A 23 3.23 20.45 -15.56
N GLU A 24 3.67 20.84 -16.76
CA GLU A 24 2.77 20.94 -17.90
C GLU A 24 2.16 19.57 -18.23
N PRO A 25 0.84 19.48 -18.44
CA PRO A 25 0.19 18.21 -18.74
C PRO A 25 0.74 17.63 -20.05
N MET A 26 1.48 16.53 -19.94
CA MET A 26 2.12 15.87 -21.08
C MET A 26 1.13 15.13 -21.99
N LEU A 27 -0.09 14.85 -21.50
CA LEU A 27 -1.12 14.07 -22.20
C LEU A 27 -2.44 14.83 -22.23
N SER A 28 -3.15 14.74 -23.35
CA SER A 28 -4.55 15.17 -23.44
C SER A 28 -5.43 14.34 -22.51
N GLN A 29 -6.53 14.91 -22.02
CA GLN A 29 -7.47 14.19 -21.13
C GLN A 29 -8.02 12.90 -21.77
N HIS A 30 -8.26 12.91 -23.08
CA HIS A 30 -8.73 11.73 -23.81
C HIS A 30 -7.66 10.64 -23.88
N ASP A 31 -6.40 11.02 -24.11
CA ASP A 31 -5.28 10.09 -24.18
C ASP A 31 -4.98 9.49 -22.80
N ALA A 32 -5.05 10.32 -21.74
CA ALA A 32 -4.90 9.87 -20.36
C ALA A 32 -6.01 8.88 -19.96
N MET A 33 -7.26 9.15 -20.35
CA MET A 33 -8.38 8.24 -20.10
C MET A 33 -8.22 6.91 -20.85
N GLY A 34 -7.79 6.97 -22.12
CA GLY A 34 -7.51 5.79 -22.93
C GLY A 34 -6.39 4.94 -22.32
N LEU A 35 -5.29 5.57 -21.93
CA LEU A 35 -4.16 4.91 -21.26
C LEU A 35 -4.59 4.28 -19.93
N LEU A 36 -5.36 5.00 -19.10
CA LEU A 36 -5.84 4.48 -17.82
C LEU A 36 -6.70 3.23 -17.99
N LEU A 37 -7.62 3.24 -18.96
CA LEU A 37 -8.49 2.10 -19.24
C LEU A 37 -7.67 0.89 -19.71
N VAL A 38 -6.75 1.10 -20.64
CA VAL A 38 -5.87 0.03 -21.16
C VAL A 38 -4.99 -0.53 -20.05
N ALA A 39 -4.36 0.32 -19.25
CA ALA A 39 -3.53 -0.11 -18.12
C ALA A 39 -4.35 -0.90 -17.09
N THR A 40 -5.58 -0.46 -16.80
CA THR A 40 -6.47 -1.16 -15.85
C THR A 40 -6.85 -2.56 -16.35
N LEU A 41 -7.14 -2.71 -17.65
CA LEU A 41 -7.42 -4.02 -18.24
C LEU A 41 -6.19 -4.94 -18.21
N MET A 42 -4.99 -4.40 -18.46
CA MET A 42 -3.74 -5.16 -18.35
C MET A 42 -3.48 -5.61 -16.92
N VAL A 43 -3.66 -4.72 -15.94
CA VAL A 43 -3.51 -5.06 -14.51
C VAL A 43 -4.53 -6.12 -14.10
N ALA A 44 -5.78 -6.02 -14.55
CA ALA A 44 -6.80 -7.03 -14.29
C ALA A 44 -6.42 -8.40 -14.87
N TRP A 45 -5.87 -8.44 -16.09
CA TRP A 45 -5.33 -9.67 -16.67
C TRP A 45 -4.19 -10.22 -15.80
N MET A 46 -3.20 -9.40 -15.48
CA MET A 46 -2.06 -9.83 -14.66
C MET A 46 -2.48 -10.31 -13.27
N ALA A 47 -3.51 -9.71 -12.67
CA ALA A 47 -4.06 -10.14 -11.40
C ALA A 47 -4.65 -11.56 -11.48
N GLU A 48 -5.34 -11.92 -12.56
CA GLU A 48 -5.84 -13.29 -12.78
C GLU A 48 -4.69 -14.30 -12.87
N ILE A 49 -3.63 -13.98 -13.62
CA ILE A 49 -2.42 -14.83 -13.71
C ILE A 49 -1.76 -14.96 -12.33
N LEU A 50 -1.67 -13.86 -11.58
CA LEU A 50 -1.06 -13.85 -10.26
C LEU A 50 -1.83 -14.77 -9.32
N VAL A 51 -3.16 -14.65 -9.24
CA VAL A 51 -4.01 -15.49 -8.38
C VAL A 51 -3.84 -16.97 -8.72
N GLY A 52 -3.84 -17.34 -10.00
CA GLY A 52 -3.57 -18.73 -10.43
C GLY A 52 -2.15 -19.21 -10.06
N SER A 53 -1.17 -18.30 -10.07
CA SER A 53 0.21 -18.61 -9.68
C SER A 53 0.38 -18.81 -8.17
N ILE A 54 -0.47 -18.21 -7.32
CA ILE A 54 -0.42 -18.38 -5.86
C ILE A 54 -0.68 -19.84 -5.48
N GLU A 55 -1.67 -20.49 -6.10
CA GLU A 55 -1.98 -21.90 -5.84
C GLU A 55 -0.80 -22.82 -6.20
N HIS A 56 -0.17 -22.54 -7.34
CA HIS A 56 0.99 -23.30 -7.81
C HIS A 56 2.23 -23.05 -6.92
N ALA A 57 2.48 -21.81 -6.53
CA ALA A 57 3.57 -21.43 -5.62
C ALA A 57 3.41 -22.08 -4.23
N ALA A 58 2.19 -22.15 -3.72
CA ALA A 58 1.90 -22.83 -2.46
C ALA A 58 2.11 -24.36 -2.56
N GLY A 59 1.67 -24.97 -3.66
CA GLY A 59 1.74 -26.43 -3.85
C GLY A 59 3.14 -26.97 -4.18
N GLU A 60 3.86 -26.34 -5.12
CA GLU A 60 5.14 -26.87 -5.62
C GLU A 60 6.36 -26.35 -4.86
N TYR A 61 6.35 -25.08 -4.46
CA TYR A 61 7.49 -24.44 -3.79
C TYR A 61 7.38 -24.46 -2.27
N GLY A 62 6.26 -24.97 -1.73
CA GLY A 62 6.01 -25.04 -0.29
C GLY A 62 5.97 -23.67 0.39
N MET A 63 5.70 -22.60 -0.38
CA MET A 63 5.66 -21.24 0.14
C MET A 63 4.32 -20.99 0.85
N PRO A 64 4.30 -20.48 2.09
CA PRO A 64 3.05 -20.21 2.78
C PRO A 64 2.19 -19.21 1.99
N THR A 65 0.91 -19.53 1.78
CA THR A 65 -0.05 -18.61 1.13
C THR A 65 -0.13 -17.27 1.85
N LEU A 66 0.05 -17.30 3.16
CA LEU A 66 0.09 -16.12 4.03
C LEU A 66 1.31 -15.23 3.74
N PHE A 67 2.49 -15.81 3.51
CA PHE A 67 3.68 -15.06 3.09
C PHE A 67 3.47 -14.40 1.72
N ILE A 68 2.89 -15.14 0.77
CA ILE A 68 2.59 -14.59 -0.56
C ILE A 68 1.63 -13.40 -0.44
N GLY A 69 0.53 -13.57 0.31
CA GLY A 69 -0.52 -12.56 0.46
C GLY A 69 -0.08 -11.32 1.24
N ILE A 70 0.73 -11.46 2.28
CA ILE A 70 1.12 -10.34 3.16
C ILE A 70 2.40 -9.65 2.67
N ILE A 71 3.35 -10.39 2.10
CA ILE A 71 4.66 -9.85 1.71
C ILE A 71 4.74 -9.63 0.21
N LEU A 72 4.58 -10.68 -0.61
CA LEU A 72 4.86 -10.57 -2.05
C LEU A 72 3.84 -9.70 -2.77
N VAL A 73 2.54 -9.97 -2.59
CA VAL A 73 1.48 -9.26 -3.32
C VAL A 73 1.53 -7.74 -3.04
N PRO A 74 1.62 -7.24 -1.78
CA PRO A 74 1.66 -5.80 -1.53
C PRO A 74 2.97 -5.14 -1.98
N VAL A 75 4.11 -5.82 -1.88
CA VAL A 75 5.41 -5.27 -2.33
C VAL A 75 5.37 -4.94 -3.81
N PHE A 76 4.86 -5.85 -4.64
CA PHE A 76 4.75 -5.61 -6.08
C PHE A 76 3.55 -4.74 -6.43
N GLY A 77 2.42 -4.89 -5.73
CA GLY A 77 1.21 -4.10 -5.95
C GLY A 77 1.42 -2.60 -5.68
N ASN A 78 2.22 -2.27 -4.67
CA ASN A 78 2.50 -0.88 -4.26
C ASN A 78 3.89 -0.40 -4.71
N ALA A 79 4.61 -1.15 -5.56
CA ALA A 79 5.98 -0.84 -5.95
C ALA A 79 6.13 0.57 -6.58
N ALA A 80 5.15 0.98 -7.39
CA ALA A 80 5.15 2.30 -8.03
C ALA A 80 5.02 3.44 -6.99
N GLU A 81 4.17 3.26 -5.98
CA GLU A 81 4.02 4.21 -4.87
C GLU A 81 5.29 4.27 -4.02
N HIS A 82 5.89 3.11 -3.70
CA HIS A 82 7.17 3.05 -3.00
C HIS A 82 8.28 3.77 -3.76
N PHE A 83 8.39 3.55 -5.08
CA PHE A 83 9.39 4.22 -5.91
C PHE A 83 9.18 5.73 -5.92
N THR A 84 7.93 6.18 -6.00
CA THR A 84 7.58 7.60 -5.93
C THR A 84 7.95 8.20 -4.58
N ALA A 85 7.59 7.53 -3.48
CA ALA A 85 7.93 7.96 -2.13
C ALA A 85 9.45 8.08 -1.93
N VAL A 86 10.23 7.07 -2.31
CA VAL A 86 11.71 7.10 -2.24
C VAL A 86 12.30 8.21 -3.11
N THR A 87 11.77 8.41 -4.32
CA THR A 87 12.24 9.48 -5.22
C THR A 87 11.99 10.86 -4.63
N VAL A 88 10.82 11.08 -4.03
CA VAL A 88 10.45 12.33 -3.37
C VAL A 88 11.26 12.55 -2.09
N ALA A 89 11.49 11.51 -1.29
CA ALA A 89 12.39 11.54 -0.14
C ALA A 89 13.82 11.93 -0.55
N GLY A 90 14.33 11.37 -1.65
CA GLY A 90 15.64 11.72 -2.21
C GLY A 90 15.76 13.17 -2.70
N LYS A 91 14.62 13.84 -2.93
CA LYS A 91 14.54 15.29 -3.22
C LYS A 91 14.39 16.15 -1.96
N ASN A 92 14.69 15.58 -0.78
CA ASN A 92 14.57 16.23 0.52
C ASN A 92 13.13 16.67 0.87
N LYS A 93 12.12 15.95 0.37
CA LYS A 93 10.70 16.18 0.66
C LYS A 93 10.12 15.05 1.51
N MET A 94 10.65 14.87 2.72
CA MET A 94 10.29 13.73 3.58
C MET A 94 8.81 13.76 3.99
N ASP A 95 8.24 14.93 4.27
CA ASP A 95 6.81 15.08 4.60
C ASP A 95 5.89 14.53 3.51
N LEU A 96 6.23 14.79 2.24
CA LEU A 96 5.47 14.27 1.10
C LEU A 96 5.66 12.76 0.96
N SER A 97 6.86 12.23 1.19
CA SER A 97 7.12 10.78 1.18
C SER A 97 6.31 10.05 2.26
N VAL A 98 6.33 10.55 3.49
CA VAL A 98 5.54 10.02 4.61
C VAL A 98 4.05 10.17 4.31
N GLY A 99 3.63 11.29 3.73
CA GLY A 99 2.25 11.53 3.30
C GLY A 99 1.74 10.51 2.28
N ILE A 100 2.57 10.13 1.29
CA ILE A 100 2.25 9.08 0.32
C ILE A 100 2.05 7.73 1.04
N ALA A 101 2.99 7.34 1.92
CA ALA A 101 2.94 6.05 2.60
C ALA A 101 1.77 5.93 3.60
N VAL A 102 1.56 6.95 4.44
CA VAL A 102 0.45 6.98 5.41
C VAL A 102 -0.88 7.12 4.70
N GLY A 103 -0.95 7.92 3.63
CA GLY A 103 -2.15 8.08 2.80
C GLY A 103 -2.61 6.77 2.19
N SER A 104 -1.70 6.02 1.56
CA SER A 104 -1.96 4.69 0.99
C SER A 104 -2.43 3.70 2.06
N SER A 105 -1.76 3.68 3.23
CA SER A 105 -2.13 2.84 4.37
C SER A 105 -3.55 3.13 4.89
N LEU A 106 -3.91 4.41 5.05
CA LEU A 106 -5.24 4.82 5.48
C LEU A 106 -6.31 4.46 4.44
N GLN A 107 -6.01 4.60 3.15
CA GLN A 107 -6.93 4.22 2.08
C GLN A 107 -7.21 2.71 2.10
N ILE A 108 -6.17 1.89 2.29
CA ILE A 108 -6.33 0.44 2.40
C ILE A 108 -7.20 0.09 3.61
N ALA A 109 -6.88 0.66 4.79
CA ALA A 109 -7.56 0.34 6.04
C ALA A 109 -9.02 0.83 6.10
N LEU A 110 -9.29 2.05 5.64
CA LEU A 110 -10.59 2.73 5.82
C LEU A 110 -11.52 2.62 4.61
N PHE A 111 -11.01 2.20 3.45
CA PHE A 111 -11.80 2.09 2.22
C PHE A 111 -11.71 0.72 1.60
N VAL A 112 -10.50 0.25 1.25
CA VAL A 112 -10.34 -1.00 0.48
C VAL A 112 -10.80 -2.21 1.29
N ALA A 113 -10.30 -2.41 2.51
CA ALA A 113 -10.64 -3.57 3.33
C ALA A 113 -12.15 -3.67 3.66
N PRO A 114 -12.84 -2.58 4.10
CA PRO A 114 -14.28 -2.63 4.32
C PRO A 114 -15.08 -2.94 3.04
N ILE A 115 -14.70 -2.36 1.90
CA ILE A 115 -15.39 -2.61 0.63
C ILE A 115 -15.20 -4.06 0.17
N MET A 116 -14.01 -4.62 0.35
CA MET A 116 -13.75 -6.03 0.04
C MET A 116 -14.67 -6.96 0.85
N VAL A 117 -14.86 -6.69 2.13
CA VAL A 117 -15.78 -7.47 2.99
C VAL A 117 -17.22 -7.35 2.52
N LEU A 118 -17.70 -6.13 2.23
CA LEU A 118 -19.04 -5.91 1.74
C LEU A 118 -19.28 -6.58 0.37
N MET A 119 -18.28 -6.53 -0.51
CA MET A 119 -18.34 -7.20 -1.82
C MET A 119 -18.34 -8.72 -1.67
N GLY A 120 -17.54 -9.26 -0.75
CA GLY A 120 -17.55 -10.69 -0.39
C GLY A 120 -18.96 -11.13 0.02
N TRP A 121 -19.60 -10.38 0.92
CA TRP A 121 -20.98 -10.68 1.35
C TRP A 121 -21.99 -10.60 0.19
N ALA A 122 -21.86 -9.62 -0.70
CA ALA A 122 -22.72 -9.50 -1.88
C ALA A 122 -22.57 -10.68 -2.86
N LEU A 123 -21.36 -11.27 -2.93
CA LEU A 123 -21.06 -12.44 -3.75
C LEU A 123 -21.30 -13.78 -3.03
N GLY A 124 -21.76 -13.75 -1.77
CA GLY A 124 -21.99 -14.96 -0.96
C GLY A 124 -20.70 -15.59 -0.41
N VAL A 125 -19.57 -14.90 -0.46
CA VAL A 125 -18.30 -15.33 0.12
C VAL A 125 -18.18 -14.79 1.55
N PRO A 126 -17.98 -15.63 2.58
CA PRO A 126 -17.91 -15.20 3.97
C PRO A 126 -16.54 -14.58 4.29
N LEU A 127 -16.22 -13.43 3.68
CA LEU A 127 -15.03 -12.67 4.00
C LEU A 127 -15.23 -11.92 5.33
N THR A 128 -14.27 -12.03 6.24
CA THR A 128 -14.29 -11.38 7.57
C THR A 128 -13.06 -10.49 7.75
N LEU A 129 -13.08 -9.63 8.78
CA LEU A 129 -11.90 -8.90 9.27
C LEU A 129 -11.20 -9.66 10.42
N GLU A 130 -11.34 -10.99 10.42
CA GLU A 130 -10.68 -11.85 11.40
C GLU A 130 -9.28 -12.18 10.90
N PHE A 131 -8.30 -11.43 11.40
CA PHE A 131 -6.89 -11.68 11.15
C PHE A 131 -6.31 -12.61 12.22
N GLY A 132 -5.28 -13.37 11.85
CA GLY A 132 -4.54 -14.19 12.82
C GLY A 132 -3.94 -13.36 13.95
N ILE A 133 -3.69 -13.98 15.10
CA ILE A 133 -3.09 -13.28 16.25
C ILE A 133 -1.73 -12.66 15.90
N PHE A 134 -0.94 -13.38 15.10
CA PHE A 134 0.37 -12.92 14.64
C PHE A 134 0.25 -11.72 13.70
N GLU A 135 -0.65 -11.77 12.72
CA GLU A 135 -0.94 -10.66 11.79
C GLU A 135 -1.39 -9.40 12.52
N THR A 136 -2.29 -9.57 13.49
CA THR A 136 -2.84 -8.48 14.29
C THR A 136 -1.75 -7.81 15.12
N VAL A 137 -0.91 -8.60 15.80
CA VAL A 137 0.21 -8.08 16.61
C VAL A 137 1.27 -7.42 15.73
N ALA A 138 1.63 -8.03 14.60
CA ALA A 138 2.62 -7.48 13.67
C ALA A 138 2.14 -6.12 13.11
N THR A 139 0.88 -6.04 12.69
CA THR A 139 0.29 -4.79 12.17
C THR A 139 0.22 -3.73 13.26
N PHE A 140 -0.19 -4.10 14.48
CA PHE A 140 -0.25 -3.17 15.61
C PHE A 140 1.14 -2.60 15.95
N LEU A 141 2.16 -3.46 16.00
CA LEU A 141 3.54 -3.04 16.24
C LEU A 141 4.08 -2.16 15.11
N ALA A 142 3.79 -2.49 13.85
CA ALA A 142 4.18 -1.67 12.71
C ALA A 142 3.59 -0.26 12.82
N VAL A 143 2.29 -0.15 13.09
CA VAL A 143 1.61 1.16 13.29
C VAL A 143 2.24 1.94 14.43
N LEU A 144 2.53 1.29 15.56
CA LEU A 144 3.13 1.91 16.73
C LEU A 144 4.54 2.43 16.44
N VAL A 145 5.41 1.60 15.85
CA VAL A 145 6.79 1.98 15.51
C VAL A 145 6.80 3.11 14.49
N THR A 146 5.98 3.02 13.44
CA THR A 146 5.89 4.07 12.42
C THR A 146 5.39 5.39 13.01
N ASN A 147 4.40 5.38 13.93
CA ASN A 147 3.96 6.61 14.59
C ASN A 147 5.07 7.23 15.46
N PHE A 148 5.84 6.42 16.19
CA PHE A 148 6.94 6.94 16.99
C PHE A 148 8.04 7.60 16.14
N ILE A 149 8.42 6.98 15.02
CA ILE A 149 9.45 7.52 14.10
C ILE A 149 8.96 8.75 13.34
N ILE A 150 7.66 8.93 13.14
CA ILE A 150 7.15 10.15 12.49
C ILE A 150 7.02 11.30 13.49
N GLN A 151 6.82 11.00 14.78
CA GLN A 151 6.50 11.98 15.80
C GLN A 151 7.67 12.89 16.20
N ASP A 152 8.91 12.42 16.05
CA ASP A 152 10.11 13.23 16.29
C ASP A 152 10.32 14.33 15.23
N GLY A 153 9.70 14.19 14.05
CA GLY A 153 9.77 15.13 12.94
C GLY A 153 11.12 15.16 12.21
N GLU A 154 12.05 14.29 12.56
CA GLU A 154 13.39 14.20 11.95
C GLU A 154 13.69 12.76 11.58
N SER A 155 14.09 12.51 10.32
CA SER A 155 14.46 11.16 9.87
C SER A 155 15.96 11.03 9.68
N ASN A 156 16.55 9.91 10.07
CA ASN A 156 17.93 9.56 9.72
C ASN A 156 18.05 8.20 8.98
N TRP A 157 19.20 7.99 8.34
CA TRP A 157 19.45 6.76 7.56
C TRP A 157 19.44 5.50 8.42
N LEU A 158 19.79 5.62 9.72
CA LEU A 158 19.82 4.50 10.64
C LEU A 158 18.39 4.08 11.03
N GLU A 159 17.48 5.03 11.28
CA GLU A 159 16.04 4.76 11.45
C GLU A 159 15.44 4.06 10.23
N GLY A 160 15.75 4.54 9.03
CA GLY A 160 15.35 3.88 7.79
C GLY A 160 15.88 2.45 7.69
N ALA A 161 17.16 2.24 8.02
CA ALA A 161 17.75 0.90 8.03
C ALA A 161 17.11 -0.02 9.09
N MET A 162 16.82 0.49 10.29
CA MET A 162 16.14 -0.27 11.34
C MET A 162 14.73 -0.69 10.90
N LEU A 163 13.97 0.21 10.28
CA LEU A 163 12.65 -0.10 9.72
C LEU A 163 12.70 -1.20 8.65
N LEU A 164 13.67 -1.12 7.73
CA LEU A 164 13.86 -2.14 6.69
C LEU A 164 14.25 -3.50 7.30
N VAL A 165 15.11 -3.52 8.32
CA VAL A 165 15.49 -4.74 9.03
C VAL A 165 14.30 -5.33 9.78
N THR A 166 13.51 -4.51 10.48
CA THR A 166 12.28 -4.95 11.15
C THR A 166 11.30 -5.56 10.16
N TYR A 167 11.10 -4.92 8.99
CA TYR A 167 10.25 -5.46 7.93
C TYR A 167 10.78 -6.81 7.41
N ALA A 168 12.10 -6.94 7.18
CA ALA A 168 12.72 -8.19 6.74
C ALA A 168 12.58 -9.32 7.77
N ILE A 169 12.69 -9.02 9.07
CA ILE A 169 12.47 -9.98 10.15
C ILE A 169 11.02 -10.45 10.16
N LEU A 170 10.04 -9.53 10.01
CA LEU A 170 8.63 -9.90 9.90
C LEU A 170 8.37 -10.75 8.66
N ALA A 171 8.94 -10.39 7.51
CA ALA A 171 8.81 -11.17 6.28
C ALA A 171 9.34 -12.60 6.45
N LEU A 172 10.51 -12.76 7.09
CA LEU A 172 11.05 -14.08 7.42
C LEU A 172 10.16 -14.84 8.41
N ALA A 173 9.63 -14.17 9.42
CA ALA A 173 8.71 -14.81 10.37
C ALA A 173 7.44 -15.33 9.68
N PHE A 174 6.87 -14.55 8.76
CA PHE A 174 5.74 -14.98 7.92
C PHE A 174 6.10 -16.10 6.93
N PHE A 175 7.36 -16.20 6.51
CA PHE A 175 7.83 -17.28 5.63
C PHE A 175 7.96 -18.63 6.37
N PHE A 176 8.26 -18.61 7.67
CA PHE A 176 8.43 -19.82 8.49
C PHE A 176 7.17 -20.22 9.28
N LEU A 177 6.09 -19.42 9.18
CA LEU A 177 4.76 -19.73 9.71
C LEU A 177 3.98 -20.64 8.75
#